data_AF-A0A9X3WHW9-F1
#
_entry.id   AF-A0A9X3WHW9-F1
#
_cell.length_a   1.000
_cell.length_b   1.000
_cell.length_c   1.000
_cell.angle_alpha   90.00
_cell.angle_beta   90.00
_cell.angle_gamma   90.00
#
_symmetry.space_group_name_H-M   'P 1'
#
loop_
_entity.id
_entity.type
_entity.pdbx_description
1 polymer ?
#
loop_
_entity_poly.entity_id
_entity_poly.type
_entity_poly.pdbx_seq_one_letter_code
_entity_poly.pdbx_strand_id
1 'polypeptide(L)'
;MSIIRWPGGCYVSNYPWKDGVGKRVPFFDKAWRIEENNEFGTDEFISYSKKIGAQPYICTNAGSGTLEEMSDWVEYCNLKDQGKWAKLRIANGHSEPFNVKYWSIGNENYGDWEIDAKDIVEWGGL
;
A
#
# COMPACT_ATOMS: atom_id res chain seq x y z
N MET A 1 5.90 20.67 -7.89
CA MET A 1 5.22 19.37 -8.06
C MET A 1 4.85 18.86 -6.68
N SER A 2 3.58 18.55 -6.43
CA SER A 2 3.09 18.10 -5.12
C SER A 2 3.20 16.59 -4.97
N ILE A 3 3.27 16.11 -3.73
CA ILE A 3 3.30 14.69 -3.35
C ILE A 3 2.17 14.45 -2.35
N ILE A 4 1.51 13.29 -2.44
CA ILE A 4 0.50 12.85 -1.46
C ILE A 4 0.83 11.44 -0.97
N ARG A 5 0.80 11.24 0.36
CA ARG A 5 1.09 9.97 1.04
C ARG A 5 -0.21 9.21 1.32
N TRP A 6 -0.24 7.91 1.05
CA TRP A 6 -1.37 6.99 1.29
C TRP A 6 -0.87 5.53 1.35
N PRO A 7 -1.56 4.56 1.96
CA PRO A 7 -2.74 4.67 2.84
C PRO A 7 -2.38 4.99 4.28
N GLY A 8 -1.21 5.58 4.51
CA GLY A 8 -0.52 5.65 5.79
C GLY A 8 -1.23 6.29 6.99
N GLY A 9 -0.37 6.63 7.95
CA GLY A 9 -0.72 6.62 9.36
C GLY A 9 -0.78 5.17 9.87
N CYS A 10 -1.20 5.01 11.12
CA CYS A 10 -1.25 3.70 11.78
C CYS A 10 -2.10 2.64 11.05
N TYR A 11 -3.02 3.08 10.18
CA TYR A 11 -3.84 2.20 9.33
C TYR A 11 -3.02 1.22 8.51
N VAL A 12 -1.91 1.67 7.91
CA VAL A 12 -1.15 0.83 6.96
C VAL A 12 -0.52 -0.40 7.62
N SER A 13 -0.26 -0.35 8.93
CA SER A 13 0.38 -1.43 9.67
C SER A 13 -0.50 -2.67 9.85
N ASN A 14 -1.74 -2.65 9.37
CA ASN A 14 -2.59 -3.83 9.24
C ASN A 14 -3.26 -3.97 7.86
N TYR A 15 -2.97 -3.07 6.91
CA TYR A 15 -3.69 -2.98 5.65
C TYR A 15 -3.24 -4.07 4.65
N PRO A 16 -4.13 -4.99 4.23
CA PRO A 16 -3.83 -5.98 3.20
C PRO A 16 -4.11 -5.39 1.81
N TRP A 17 -3.10 -4.78 1.17
CA TRP A 17 -3.32 -3.98 -0.04
C TRP A 17 -4.02 -4.72 -1.20
N LYS A 18 -3.85 -6.05 -1.24
CA LYS A 18 -4.44 -6.97 -2.23
C LYS A 18 -5.97 -6.98 -2.14
N ASP A 19 -6.53 -6.74 -0.97
CA ASP A 19 -7.98 -6.68 -0.75
C ASP A 19 -8.59 -5.35 -1.22
N GLY A 20 -7.75 -4.34 -1.48
CA GLY A 20 -8.14 -3.04 -2.02
C GLY A 20 -8.10 -2.95 -3.56
N VAL A 21 -7.78 -4.03 -4.28
CA VAL A 21 -7.69 -4.01 -5.76
C VAL A 21 -8.57 -5.08 -6.40
N GLY A 22 -9.11 -4.81 -7.59
CA GLY A 22 -9.95 -5.77 -8.32
C GLY A 22 -11.18 -6.19 -7.51
N LYS A 23 -11.30 -7.49 -7.17
CA LYS A 23 -12.38 -7.99 -6.32
C LYS A 23 -12.09 -7.64 -4.85
N ARG A 24 -12.72 -6.55 -4.40
CA ARG A 24 -12.51 -5.99 -3.07
C ARG A 24 -13.08 -6.85 -1.95
N VAL A 25 -12.36 -6.89 -0.84
CA VAL A 25 -12.74 -7.62 0.37
C VAL A 25 -12.68 -6.65 1.56
N PRO A 26 -13.79 -6.38 2.26
CA PRO A 26 -13.77 -5.57 3.47
C PRO A 26 -12.96 -6.22 4.59
N PHE A 27 -12.38 -5.40 5.48
CA PHE A 27 -11.71 -5.89 6.68
C PHE A 27 -11.88 -4.92 7.85
N PHE A 28 -11.65 -5.40 9.07
CA PHE A 28 -11.67 -4.55 10.25
C PHE A 28 -10.30 -3.92 10.49
N ASP A 29 -10.21 -2.59 10.34
CA ASP A 29 -9.02 -1.84 10.68
C ASP A 29 -8.85 -1.80 12.21
N LYS A 30 -7.78 -2.45 12.67
CA LYS A 30 -7.44 -2.56 14.10
C LYS A 30 -6.86 -1.26 14.67
N ALA A 31 -6.28 -0.40 13.83
CA ALA A 31 -5.66 0.85 14.27
C ALA A 31 -6.73 1.86 14.68
N TRP A 32 -7.75 2.06 13.83
CA TRP A 32 -8.83 3.00 14.09
C TRP A 32 -10.14 2.37 14.56
N ARG A 33 -10.21 1.03 14.63
CA ARG A 33 -11.37 0.25 15.12
C ARG A 33 -12.64 0.50 14.31
N ILE A 34 -12.49 0.48 12.99
CA ILE A 34 -13.57 0.72 12.02
C ILE A 34 -13.60 -0.39 10.97
N GLU A 35 -14.78 -0.62 10.39
CA GLU A 35 -14.92 -1.46 9.20
C GLU A 35 -14.43 -0.68 7.99
N GLU A 36 -13.39 -1.19 7.33
CA GLU A 36 -12.88 -0.67 6.07
C GLU A 36 -13.53 -1.45 4.92
N ASN A 37 -14.20 -0.74 4.03
CA ASN A 37 -14.97 -1.34 2.94
C ASN A 37 -14.12 -1.59 1.68
N ASN A 38 -12.90 -1.07 1.63
CA ASN A 38 -11.98 -1.12 0.50
C ASN A 38 -12.56 -0.55 -0.81
N GLU A 39 -13.50 0.39 -0.71
CA GLU A 39 -14.03 1.10 -1.89
C GLU A 39 -12.99 2.01 -2.54
N PHE A 40 -11.97 2.42 -1.79
CA PHE A 40 -10.85 3.21 -2.25
C PHE A 40 -9.53 2.47 -2.01
N GLY A 41 -8.90 1.99 -3.08
CA GLY A 41 -7.64 1.27 -2.99
C GLY A 41 -6.54 1.89 -3.87
N THR A 42 -5.57 1.06 -4.25
CA THR A 42 -4.41 1.48 -5.03
C THR A 42 -4.82 2.13 -6.35
N ASP A 43 -5.74 1.50 -7.07
CA ASP A 43 -6.18 1.93 -8.40
C ASP A 43 -6.84 3.33 -8.34
N GLU A 44 -7.71 3.55 -7.36
CA GLU A 44 -8.37 4.84 -7.11
C GLU A 44 -7.39 5.90 -6.67
N PHE A 45 -6.45 5.56 -5.77
CA PHE A 45 -5.44 6.48 -5.28
C PHE A 45 -4.53 7.00 -6.40
N ILE A 46 -4.11 6.12 -7.31
CA ILE A 46 -3.30 6.51 -8.47
C ILE A 46 -4.12 7.40 -9.41
N SER A 47 -5.38 7.04 -9.69
CA SER A 47 -6.28 7.85 -10.50
C SER A 47 -6.50 9.24 -9.90
N TYR A 48 -6.73 9.31 -8.58
CA TYR A 48 -6.89 10.55 -7.84
C TYR A 48 -5.63 11.42 -7.89
N SER A 49 -4.46 10.84 -7.60
CA SER A 49 -3.16 11.54 -7.66
C SER A 49 -2.92 12.18 -9.02
N LYS A 50 -3.21 11.44 -10.11
CA LYS A 50 -3.11 11.94 -11.49
C LYS A 50 -4.08 13.11 -11.73
N LYS A 51 -5.33 13.00 -11.29
CA LYS A 51 -6.35 14.05 -11.46
C LYS A 51 -5.96 15.37 -10.81
N ILE A 52 -5.32 15.32 -9.63
CA ILE A 52 -4.90 16.53 -8.90
C ILE A 52 -3.48 17.00 -9.26
N GLY A 53 -2.80 16.33 -10.20
CA GLY A 53 -1.43 16.68 -10.60
C GLY A 53 -0.37 16.40 -9.53
N ALA A 54 -0.63 15.49 -8.60
CA ALA A 54 0.30 15.08 -7.54
C ALA A 54 1.00 13.76 -7.90
N GLN A 55 2.19 13.55 -7.34
CA GLN A 55 2.86 12.25 -7.38
C GLN A 55 2.40 11.37 -6.21
N PRO A 56 2.10 10.08 -6.44
CA PRO A 56 1.75 9.16 -5.38
C PRO A 56 2.99 8.78 -4.55
N TYR A 57 2.82 8.76 -3.23
CA TYR A 57 3.75 8.19 -2.26
C TYR A 57 3.04 7.07 -1.50
N ILE A 58 3.41 5.82 -1.78
CA ILE A 58 2.79 4.64 -1.17
C ILE A 58 3.52 4.27 0.13
N CYS A 59 2.75 4.11 1.20
CA CYS A 59 3.21 3.57 2.46
C CYS A 59 2.97 2.06 2.46
N THR A 60 3.99 1.25 2.77
CA THR A 60 3.81 -0.21 2.84
C THR A 60 3.57 -0.69 4.27
N ASN A 61 2.96 -1.87 4.39
CA ASN A 61 2.69 -2.51 5.68
C ASN A 61 3.95 -3.21 6.20
N ALA A 62 4.70 -2.51 7.08
CA ALA A 62 5.81 -3.09 7.84
C ALA A 62 5.44 -3.40 9.30
N GLY A 63 4.15 -3.38 9.62
CA GLY A 63 3.61 -3.90 10.86
C GLY A 63 3.28 -5.37 10.69
N SER A 64 2.00 -5.71 10.59
CA SER A 64 1.55 -7.11 10.45
C SER A 64 1.79 -7.73 9.06
N GLY A 65 2.29 -6.95 8.09
CA GLY A 65 2.54 -7.40 6.72
C GLY A 65 3.85 -8.18 6.56
N THR A 66 4.17 -8.55 5.32
CA THR A 66 5.42 -9.28 5.00
C THR A 66 6.24 -8.55 3.93
N LEU A 67 7.55 -8.83 3.88
CA LEU A 67 8.43 -8.34 2.80
C LEU A 67 7.91 -8.74 1.41
N GLU A 68 7.38 -9.96 1.29
CA GLU A 68 6.75 -10.44 0.05
C GLU A 68 5.54 -9.59 -0.31
N GLU A 69 4.66 -9.28 0.65
CA GLU A 69 3.51 -8.43 0.40
C GLU A 69 3.90 -7.02 -0.09
N MET A 70 4.94 -6.43 0.49
CA MET A 70 5.46 -5.13 0.04
C MET A 70 6.05 -5.22 -1.37
N SER A 71 6.86 -6.25 -1.64
CA SER A 71 7.45 -6.51 -2.96
C SER A 71 6.37 -6.73 -4.03
N ASP A 72 5.33 -7.49 -3.70
CA ASP A 72 4.18 -7.75 -4.57
C ASP A 72 3.47 -6.44 -4.96
N TRP A 73 3.41 -5.47 -4.06
CA TRP A 73 2.79 -4.18 -4.34
C TRP A 73 3.62 -3.33 -5.31
N VAL A 74 4.95 -3.38 -5.16
CA VAL A 74 5.87 -2.76 -6.12
C VAL A 74 5.71 -3.42 -7.50
N GLU A 75 5.59 -4.76 -7.53
CA GLU A 75 5.33 -5.50 -8.77
C GLU A 75 4.03 -5.03 -9.45
N TYR A 76 2.93 -5.01 -8.69
CA TYR A 76 1.61 -4.53 -9.17
C TYR A 76 1.72 -3.15 -9.80
N CYS A 77 2.35 -2.21 -9.10
CA CYS A 77 2.41 -0.81 -9.52
C CYS A 77 3.34 -0.58 -10.71
N ASN A 78 4.45 -1.30 -10.81
CA ASN A 78 5.58 -0.84 -11.63
C ASN A 78 6.05 -1.81 -12.71
N LEU A 79 5.77 -3.12 -12.64
CA LEU A 79 6.14 -4.02 -13.74
C LEU A 79 5.21 -3.82 -14.94
N LYS A 80 5.78 -3.97 -16.14
CA LYS A 80 5.06 -3.77 -17.40
C LYS A 80 3.95 -4.80 -17.58
N ASP A 81 4.33 -6.07 -17.69
CA ASP A 81 3.44 -7.19 -18.01
C ASP A 81 3.91 -8.54 -17.41
N GLN A 82 5.05 -8.54 -16.73
CA GLN A 82 5.67 -9.71 -16.11
C GLN A 82 5.23 -9.85 -14.66
N GLY A 83 5.14 -11.10 -14.20
CA GLY A 83 4.73 -11.39 -12.82
C GLY A 83 3.22 -11.51 -12.65
N LYS A 84 2.83 -12.03 -11.48
CA LYS A 84 1.43 -12.31 -11.12
C LYS A 84 0.65 -11.01 -10.92
N TRP A 85 1.27 -10.03 -10.26
CA TRP A 85 0.62 -8.82 -9.80
C TRP A 85 0.52 -7.77 -10.91
N ALA A 86 1.50 -7.68 -11.81
CA ALA A 86 1.34 -6.86 -13.02
C ALA A 86 0.19 -7.37 -13.89
N LYS A 87 0.07 -8.69 -14.06
CA LYS A 87 -1.06 -9.31 -14.78
C LYS A 87 -2.39 -9.03 -14.09
N LEU A 88 -2.43 -9.02 -12.76
CA LEU A 88 -3.61 -8.63 -12.01
C LEU A 88 -3.98 -7.16 -12.25
N ARG A 89 -3.01 -6.23 -12.21
CA ARG A 89 -3.22 -4.80 -12.54
C ARG A 89 -3.84 -4.66 -13.93
N ILE A 90 -3.30 -5.36 -14.92
CA ILE A 90 -3.81 -5.35 -16.30
C ILE A 90 -5.25 -5.90 -16.35
N ALA A 91 -5.53 -7.01 -15.67
CA ALA A 91 -6.86 -7.60 -15.58
C ALA A 91 -7.88 -6.67 -14.89
N ASN A 92 -7.42 -5.84 -13.96
CA ASN A 92 -8.22 -4.80 -13.30
C ASN A 92 -8.46 -3.56 -14.19
N GLY A 93 -7.99 -3.56 -15.44
CA GLY A 93 -8.24 -2.48 -16.42
C GLY A 93 -7.10 -1.46 -16.54
N HIS A 94 -5.95 -1.70 -15.91
CA HIS A 94 -4.81 -0.80 -15.89
C HIS A 94 -3.62 -1.39 -16.67
N SER A 95 -3.63 -1.23 -17.99
CA SER A 95 -2.63 -1.82 -18.88
C SER A 95 -1.21 -1.31 -18.61
N GLU A 96 -1.05 0.00 -18.43
CA GLU A 96 0.24 0.65 -18.22
C GLU A 96 0.68 0.63 -16.75
N PRO A 97 1.99 0.53 -16.47
CA PRO A 97 2.54 0.78 -15.14
C PRO A 97 2.13 2.11 -14.57
N PHE A 98 1.84 2.13 -13.27
CA PHE A 98 1.58 3.36 -12.52
C PHE A 98 2.84 4.19 -12.29
N ASN A 99 4.03 3.56 -12.37
CA ASN A 99 5.33 4.22 -12.21
C ASN A 99 5.44 4.98 -10.88
N VAL A 100 5.01 4.35 -9.79
CA VAL A 100 5.12 4.90 -8.43
C VAL A 100 6.59 4.98 -8.03
N LYS A 101 7.05 6.19 -7.73
CA LYS A 101 8.46 6.48 -7.41
C LYS A 101 8.76 6.54 -5.93
N TYR A 102 7.80 6.97 -5.11
CA TYR A 102 8.00 7.21 -3.70
C TYR A 102 7.33 6.11 -2.88
N TRP A 103 8.11 5.48 -2.01
CA TRP A 103 7.70 4.35 -1.19
C TRP A 103 8.19 4.53 0.24
N SER A 104 7.38 4.11 1.20
CA SER A 104 7.71 4.12 2.63
C SER A 104 7.78 2.68 3.05
N ILE A 105 8.79 2.32 3.82
CA ILE A 105 8.79 1.06 4.57
C ILE A 105 8.13 1.41 5.90
N GLY A 106 6.89 0.96 6.10
CA GLY A 106 6.12 1.21 7.32
C GLY A 106 5.76 2.68 7.60
N ASN A 107 5.29 2.91 8.83
CA ASN A 107 4.82 4.20 9.34
C ASN A 107 5.70 4.73 10.48
N GLU A 108 5.34 4.40 11.72
CA GLU A 108 5.99 4.86 12.96
C GLU A 108 6.19 3.66 13.87
N ASN A 109 6.71 2.57 13.28
CA ASN A 109 6.86 1.26 13.92
C ASN A 109 7.85 1.24 15.10
N TYR A 110 8.23 2.38 15.66
CA TYR A 110 8.95 2.50 16.93
C TYR A 110 8.01 2.83 18.11
N GLY A 111 6.80 3.34 17.84
CA GLY A 111 5.84 3.76 18.86
C GLY A 111 5.02 2.59 19.40
N ASP A 112 4.77 2.57 20.71
CA ASP A 112 4.00 1.49 21.39
C ASP A 112 2.51 1.46 21.01
N TRP A 113 2.01 2.52 20.38
CA TRP A 113 0.67 2.59 19.80
C TRP A 113 0.56 1.94 18.42
N GLU A 114 1.69 1.71 17.74
CA GLU A 114 1.71 1.18 16.38
C GLU A 114 1.52 -0.34 16.40
N ILE A 115 0.79 -0.86 15.42
CA ILE A 115 0.63 -2.31 15.27
C ILE A 115 1.98 -2.92 14.91
N ASP A 116 2.40 -3.89 15.73
CA ASP A 116 3.66 -4.61 15.57
C ASP A 116 4.89 -3.68 15.63
N ALA A 117 4.89 -2.78 16.62
CA ALA A 117 6.02 -1.95 17.01
C ALA A 117 7.30 -2.78 17.19
N LYS A 118 8.42 -2.22 16.73
CA LYS A 118 9.73 -2.85 16.57
C LYS A 118 10.78 -2.03 17.28
N ASP A 119 11.76 -2.73 17.84
CA ASP A 119 12.98 -2.07 18.26
C ASP A 119 13.88 -1.73 17.06
N ILE A 120 15.00 -1.05 17.31
CA ILE A 120 15.93 -0.62 16.25
C ILE A 120 16.60 -1.78 15.51
N VAL A 121 16.78 -2.93 16.16
CA VAL A 121 17.43 -4.11 15.58
C VAL A 121 16.45 -4.82 14.65
N GLU A 122 15.22 -5.01 15.11
CA GLU A 122 14.13 -5.57 14.31
C GLU A 122 13.82 -4.68 13.10
N TRP A 123 13.75 -3.36 13.31
CA TRP A 123 13.51 -2.39 12.24
C TRP A 123 14.63 -2.34 11.21
N GLY A 124 15.89 -2.34 11.66
CA GLY A 124 17.05 -2.26 10.78
C GLY A 124 17.29 -3.51 9.93
N GLY A 125 16.63 -4.63 10.26
CA GLY A 125 16.74 -5.90 9.53
C GLY A 125 15.71 -6.12 8.42
N LEU A 126 14.71 -5.23 8.30
CA LEU A 126 13.71 -5.22 7.22
C LEU A 126 14.31 -4.74 5.89
#